data_AF-A0A0V1L1H6-F1
#
_entry.id   AF-A0A0V1L1H6-F1
#
_cell.length_a   1.000
_cell.length_b   1.000
_cell.length_c   1.000
_cell.angle_alpha   90.00
_cell.angle_beta   90.00
_cell.angle_gamma   90.00
#
_symmetry.space_group_name_H-M   'P 1'
#
loop_
_entity.id
_entity.type
_entity.pdbx_description
1 polymer ?
#
loop_
_entity_poly.entity_id
_entity_poly.type
_entity_poly.pdbx_seq_one_letter_code
_entity_poly.pdbx_strand_id
1 'polypeptide(L)'
;MSTEVCNVESLEKLLSIVNSIKEVKKMVKKLKKVAFADRLNSANPFEKIRLMLSMQWMMNSLFASFLRSKGIDPTNPVLKHHLLRIKGRFESIKLMEEGGERPKLNVGACKRFLRSALWNPVSRPLKQISAEDDGAGCSGSVPKKIRKVEEINED
;
A
#
# COMPACT_ATOMS: atom_id res chain seq x y z
N MET A 1 26.94 -31.18 -38.80
CA MET A 1 27.68 -30.32 -37.84
C MET A 1 26.74 -29.42 -37.03
N SER A 2 25.86 -28.62 -37.63
CA SER A 2 24.97 -27.70 -36.87
C SER A 2 23.90 -28.38 -36.00
N THR A 3 23.43 -29.58 -36.34
CA THR A 3 22.41 -30.31 -35.57
C THR A 3 22.97 -30.99 -34.31
N GLU A 4 24.22 -31.46 -34.34
CA GLU A 4 24.87 -32.09 -33.19
C GLU A 4 25.26 -31.07 -32.12
N VAL A 5 25.74 -29.88 -32.54
CA VAL A 5 26.05 -28.77 -31.63
C VAL A 5 24.78 -28.26 -30.92
N CYS A 6 23.65 -28.20 -31.63
CA CYS A 6 22.35 -27.85 -31.04
C CYS A 6 21.90 -28.83 -29.94
N ASN A 7 22.27 -30.11 -30.06
CA ASN A 7 21.92 -31.13 -29.08
C ASN A 7 22.77 -31.00 -27.81
N VAL A 8 24.07 -30.72 -27.95
CA VAL A 8 24.98 -30.52 -26.81
C VAL A 8 24.58 -29.28 -25.99
N GLU A 9 24.30 -28.15 -26.66
CA GLU A 9 23.88 -26.91 -25.97
C GLU A 9 22.56 -27.11 -25.20
N SER A 10 21.64 -27.91 -25.74
CA SER A 10 20.38 -28.25 -25.09
C SER A 10 20.59 -29.12 -23.83
N LEU A 11 21.52 -30.07 -23.89
CA LEU A 11 21.89 -30.92 -22.76
C LEU A 11 22.55 -30.12 -21.63
N GLU A 12 23.41 -29.16 -21.96
CA GLU A 12 24.04 -28.26 -20.98
C GLU A 12 22.99 -27.40 -20.25
N LYS A 13 22.02 -26.84 -20.99
CA LYS A 13 20.90 -26.09 -20.41
C LYS A 13 20.07 -26.96 -19.47
N LEU A 14 19.78 -28.20 -19.85
CA LEU A 14 19.06 -29.16 -19.01
C LEU A 14 19.84 -29.49 -17.73
N LEU A 15 21.15 -29.74 -17.83
CA LEU A 15 22.00 -29.99 -16.67
C LEU A 15 22.02 -28.80 -15.70
N SER A 16 22.11 -27.58 -16.23
CA SER A 16 22.03 -26.34 -15.44
C SER A 16 20.69 -26.20 -14.70
N ILE A 17 19.58 -26.51 -15.36
CA ILE A 17 18.25 -26.51 -14.73
C ILE A 17 18.18 -27.54 -13.59
N VAL A 18 18.67 -28.76 -13.82
CA VAL A 18 18.68 -29.82 -12.78
C VAL A 18 19.49 -29.38 -11.55
N ASN A 19 20.65 -28.76 -11.75
CA ASN A 19 21.47 -28.25 -10.66
C ASN A 19 20.78 -27.11 -9.91
N SER A 20 20.15 -26.19 -10.64
CA SER A 20 19.38 -25.09 -10.05
C SER A 20 18.21 -25.60 -9.19
N ILE A 21 17.48 -26.62 -9.66
CA ILE A 21 16.40 -27.27 -8.91
C ILE A 21 16.92 -27.95 -7.64
N LYS A 22 18.10 -28.59 -7.69
CA LYS A 22 18.75 -29.18 -6.50
C LYS A 22 19.05 -28.11 -5.45
N GLU A 23 19.56 -26.95 -5.85
CA GLU A 23 19.83 -25.84 -4.93
C GLU A 23 18.55 -25.25 -4.33
N VAL A 24 17.51 -25.02 -5.15
CA VAL A 24 16.19 -24.57 -4.67
C VAL A 24 15.62 -25.57 -3.65
N LYS A 25 15.72 -26.88 -3.92
CA LYS A 25 15.28 -27.93 -2.99
C LYS A 25 16.03 -27.86 -1.66
N LYS A 26 17.35 -27.60 -1.67
CA LYS A 26 18.13 -27.40 -0.43
C LYS A 26 17.66 -26.16 0.34
N MET A 27 17.39 -25.04 -0.33
CA MET A 27 16.87 -23.82 0.30
C MET A 27 15.49 -24.03 0.92
N VAL A 28 14.57 -24.66 0.20
CA VAL A 28 13.21 -24.98 0.70
C VAL A 28 13.29 -25.91 1.92
N LYS A 29 14.19 -26.90 1.92
CA LYS A 29 14.43 -27.74 3.11
C LYS A 29 14.87 -26.92 4.33
N LYS A 30 15.76 -25.94 4.16
CA LYS A 30 16.18 -25.03 5.23
C LYS A 30 15.00 -24.17 5.72
N LEU A 31 14.19 -23.66 4.80
CA LEU A 31 12.97 -22.90 5.13
C LEU A 31 11.90 -23.73 5.85
N LYS A 32 11.88 -25.06 5.68
CA LYS A 32 10.96 -25.94 6.40
C LYS A 32 11.40 -26.27 7.84
N LYS A 33 12.67 -26.06 8.20
CA LYS A 33 13.22 -26.43 9.53
C LYS A 33 12.58 -25.69 10.71
N VAL A 34 12.10 -24.48 10.51
CA VAL A 34 11.33 -23.71 11.51
C VAL A 34 9.97 -23.47 10.92
N ALA A 35 8.91 -23.61 11.73
CA ALA A 35 7.57 -23.38 11.25
C ALA A 35 7.44 -21.94 10.74
N PHE A 36 6.73 -21.79 9.63
CA PHE A 36 6.49 -20.47 9.05
C PHE A 36 5.76 -19.56 10.03
N ALA A 37 4.84 -20.12 10.82
CA ALA A 37 4.10 -19.41 11.87
C ALA A 37 5.02 -18.83 12.94
N ASP A 38 6.02 -19.59 13.41
CA ASP A 38 6.94 -19.15 14.45
C ASP A 38 7.76 -17.94 13.99
N ARG A 39 8.30 -18.00 12.75
CA ARG A 39 9.02 -16.86 12.14
C ARG A 39 8.12 -15.63 11.95
N LEU A 40 6.85 -15.87 11.64
CA LEU A 40 5.87 -14.81 11.39
C LEU A 40 5.46 -14.11 12.69
N ASN A 41 5.46 -14.83 13.81
CA ASN A 41 5.13 -14.32 15.12
C ASN A 41 6.32 -13.59 15.78
N SER A 42 7.56 -13.98 15.46
CA SER A 42 8.76 -13.31 15.96
C SER A 42 9.16 -12.03 15.22
N ALA A 43 8.53 -11.73 14.07
CA ALA A 43 8.93 -10.65 13.18
C ALA A 43 8.17 -9.34 13.42
N ASN A 44 8.82 -8.21 13.18
CA ASN A 44 8.18 -6.88 13.19
C ASN A 44 7.07 -6.83 12.11
N PRO A 45 5.94 -6.12 12.31
CA PRO A 45 4.91 -5.90 11.29
C PRO A 45 5.41 -5.69 9.84
N PHE A 46 6.44 -4.88 9.61
CA PHE A 46 7.00 -4.67 8.25
C PHE A 46 7.69 -5.92 7.70
N GLU A 47 8.50 -6.58 8.53
CA GLU A 47 9.18 -7.82 8.18
C GLU A 47 8.20 -8.96 7.93
N LYS A 48 7.12 -9.02 8.71
CA LYS A 48 6.01 -9.97 8.57
C LYS A 48 5.39 -9.87 7.17
N ILE A 49 5.04 -8.66 6.76
CA ILE A 49 4.45 -8.41 5.43
C ILE A 49 5.47 -8.76 4.34
N ARG A 50 6.72 -8.33 4.49
CA ARG A 50 7.79 -8.62 3.52
C ARG A 50 8.02 -10.12 3.35
N LEU A 51 8.04 -10.88 4.45
CA LEU A 51 8.19 -12.33 4.45
C LEU A 51 7.02 -13.02 3.74
N MET A 52 5.77 -12.68 4.08
CA MET A 52 4.58 -13.23 3.41
C MET A 52 4.57 -12.92 1.92
N LEU A 53 4.94 -11.69 1.55
CA LEU A 53 4.95 -11.25 0.17
C LEU A 53 6.04 -11.96 -0.65
N SER A 54 7.21 -12.16 -0.05
CA SER A 54 8.33 -12.90 -0.64
C SER A 54 7.98 -14.36 -0.83
N MET A 55 7.28 -14.98 0.13
CA MET A 55 6.81 -16.36 0.02
C MET A 55 5.78 -16.51 -1.11
N GLN A 56 4.83 -15.57 -1.21
CA GLN A 56 3.86 -15.56 -2.31
C GLN A 56 4.54 -15.40 -3.67
N TRP A 57 5.54 -14.52 -3.78
CA TRP A 57 6.31 -14.34 -5.01
C TRP A 57 7.09 -15.60 -5.38
N MET A 58 7.76 -16.23 -4.40
CA MET A 58 8.49 -17.48 -4.59
C MET A 58 7.57 -18.59 -5.13
N MET A 59 6.41 -18.80 -4.52
CA MET A 59 5.45 -19.81 -4.97
C MET A 59 4.97 -19.56 -6.41
N ASN A 60 4.67 -18.31 -6.75
CA ASN A 60 4.25 -17.95 -8.11
C ASN A 60 5.38 -18.16 -9.13
N SER A 61 6.62 -17.83 -8.79
CA SER A 61 7.78 -18.06 -9.65
C SER A 61 8.05 -19.55 -9.89
N LEU A 62 7.91 -20.38 -8.84
CA LEU A 62 8.03 -21.84 -8.98
C LEU A 62 6.91 -22.41 -9.84
N PHE A 63 5.68 -21.90 -9.69
CA PHE A 63 4.55 -22.29 -10.53
C PHE A 63 4.79 -21.93 -12.00
N ALA A 64 5.32 -20.72 -12.28
CA ALA A 64 5.70 -20.32 -13.63
C ALA A 64 6.73 -21.27 -14.26
N SER A 65 7.76 -21.66 -13.50
CA SER A 65 8.77 -22.63 -13.93
C SER A 65 8.19 -24.02 -14.18
N PHE A 66 7.21 -24.44 -13.36
CA PHE A 66 6.48 -25.69 -13.56
C PHE A 66 5.63 -25.68 -14.84
N LEU A 67 4.95 -24.57 -15.15
CA LEU A 67 4.19 -24.46 -16.40
C LEU A 67 5.13 -24.54 -17.63
N ARG A 68 6.26 -23.84 -17.58
CA ARG A 68 7.28 -23.90 -18.64
C ARG A 68 7.82 -25.32 -18.85
N SER A 69 8.01 -26.11 -17.79
CA SER A 69 8.48 -27.50 -17.93
C SER A 69 7.44 -28.45 -18.52
N LYS A 70 6.16 -28.06 -18.51
CA LYS A 70 5.06 -28.75 -19.21
C LYS A 70 4.85 -28.25 -20.64
N GLY A 71 5.66 -27.29 -21.11
CA GLY A 71 5.46 -26.65 -22.42
C GLY A 71 4.28 -25.68 -22.46
N ILE A 72 3.73 -25.29 -21.30
CA ILE A 72 2.64 -24.33 -21.21
C ILE A 72 3.24 -22.94 -21.02
N ASP A 73 2.80 -21.98 -21.82
CA ASP A 73 3.24 -20.58 -21.67
C ASP A 73 2.73 -20.02 -20.32
N PRO A 74 3.64 -19.59 -19.42
CA PRO A 74 3.25 -19.01 -18.15
C PRO A 74 2.66 -17.59 -18.26
N THR A 75 2.62 -16.97 -19.44
CA THR A 75 2.03 -15.63 -19.65
C THR A 75 0.49 -15.62 -19.62
N ASN A 76 -0.10 -16.54 -18.85
CA ASN A 76 -1.50 -16.49 -18.51
C ASN A 76 -1.84 -15.15 -17.82
N PRO A 77 -2.94 -14.46 -18.20
CA PRO A 77 -3.35 -13.21 -17.58
C PRO A 77 -3.46 -13.28 -16.05
N VAL A 78 -3.81 -14.45 -15.51
CA VAL A 78 -3.91 -14.71 -14.07
C VAL A 78 -2.55 -14.56 -13.37
N LEU A 79 -1.50 -15.19 -13.90
CA LEU A 79 -0.16 -15.13 -13.29
C LEU A 79 0.39 -13.70 -13.36
N LYS A 80 0.19 -13.02 -14.49
CA LYS A 80 0.59 -11.63 -14.68
C LYS A 80 -0.10 -10.71 -13.67
N HIS A 81 -1.40 -10.89 -13.44
CA HIS A 81 -2.15 -10.15 -12.44
C HIS A 81 -1.59 -10.39 -11.02
N HIS A 82 -1.30 -11.64 -10.65
CA HIS A 82 -0.71 -11.94 -9.35
C HIS A 82 0.66 -11.27 -9.14
N LEU A 83 1.51 -11.23 -10.18
CA LEU A 83 2.82 -10.58 -10.12
C LEU A 83 2.69 -9.06 -9.99
N LEU A 84 1.82 -8.42 -10.77
CA LEU A 84 1.53 -6.98 -10.66
C LEU A 84 1.01 -6.63 -9.26
N ARG A 85 0.11 -7.45 -8.72
CA ARG A 85 -0.43 -7.28 -7.37
C ARG A 85 0.65 -7.37 -6.29
N ILE A 86 1.62 -8.28 -6.46
CA ILE A 86 2.77 -8.43 -5.55
C ILE A 86 3.69 -7.21 -5.65
N LYS A 87 3.99 -6.76 -6.87
CA LYS A 87 4.83 -5.60 -7.13
C LYS A 87 4.27 -4.34 -6.48
N GLY A 88 2.99 -4.04 -6.69
CA GLY A 88 2.34 -2.88 -6.07
C GLY A 88 2.36 -2.90 -4.54
N ARG A 89 2.32 -4.10 -3.92
CA ARG A 89 2.50 -4.22 -2.47
C ARG A 89 3.92 -3.94 -2.01
N PHE A 90 4.95 -4.39 -2.74
CA PHE A 90 6.34 -4.04 -2.43
C PHE A 90 6.58 -2.53 -2.56
N GLU A 91 6.04 -1.91 -3.61
CA GLU A 91 6.09 -0.46 -3.81
C GLU A 91 5.38 0.27 -2.65
N SER A 92 4.22 -0.21 -2.22
CA SER A 92 3.50 0.37 -1.07
C SER A 92 4.31 0.28 0.23
N ILE A 93 4.95 -0.86 0.50
CA ILE A 93 5.82 -1.03 1.67
C ILE A 93 7.01 -0.07 1.61
N LYS A 94 7.64 0.04 0.43
CA LYS A 94 8.78 0.94 0.21
C LYS A 94 8.39 2.39 0.46
N LEU A 95 7.24 2.84 -0.05
CA LEU A 95 6.69 4.18 0.22
C LEU A 95 6.41 4.40 1.72
N MET A 96 5.97 3.36 2.43
CA MET A 96 5.71 3.44 3.86
C MET A 96 7.00 3.53 4.69
N GLU A 97 8.06 2.84 4.27
CA GLU A 97 9.39 2.84 4.90
C GLU A 97 10.18 4.13 4.61
N GLU A 98 10.12 4.63 3.37
CA GLU A 98 10.80 5.85 2.94
C GLU A 98 10.19 7.13 3.56
N GLY A 99 9.03 7.02 4.21
CA GLY A 99 8.53 8.05 5.12
C GLY A 99 8.29 9.41 4.48
N GLY A 100 8.15 9.48 3.15
CA GLY A 100 7.78 10.71 2.46
C GLY A 100 6.48 11.25 3.04
N GLU A 101 6.46 12.53 3.40
CA GLU A 101 5.36 13.22 4.08
C GLU A 101 4.00 12.74 3.58
N ARG A 102 3.39 11.83 4.34
CA ARG A 102 2.00 11.44 4.07
C ARG A 102 1.18 12.71 4.18
N PRO A 103 0.22 12.98 3.28
CA PRO A 103 -0.63 14.14 3.38
C PRO A 103 -1.29 14.13 4.77
N LYS A 104 -0.82 15.02 5.65
CA LYS A 104 -1.34 15.16 7.00
C LYS A 104 -2.67 15.87 6.87
N LEU A 105 -3.75 15.18 7.22
CA LEU A 105 -5.07 15.81 7.24
C LEU A 105 -5.03 16.96 8.25
N ASN A 106 -5.37 18.16 7.81
CA ASN A 106 -5.53 19.29 8.72
C ASN A 106 -6.82 19.09 9.54
N VAL A 107 -6.67 18.49 10.72
CA VAL A 107 -7.77 18.20 11.64
C VAL A 107 -8.57 19.47 11.98
N GLY A 108 -7.90 20.62 12.05
CA GLY A 108 -8.53 21.92 12.29
C GLY A 108 -9.48 22.33 11.16
N ALA A 109 -9.04 22.22 9.91
CA ALA A 109 -9.88 22.49 8.74
C ALA A 109 -11.07 21.52 8.66
N CYS A 110 -10.83 20.22 8.89
CA CYS A 110 -11.90 19.21 8.92
C CYS A 110 -12.97 19.51 9.97
N LYS A 111 -12.57 19.91 11.19
CA LYS A 111 -13.50 20.31 12.25
C LYS A 111 -14.34 21.53 11.84
N ARG A 112 -13.76 22.49 11.12
CA ARG A 112 -14.49 23.66 10.60
C ARG A 112 -15.49 23.26 9.51
N PHE A 113 -15.09 22.42 8.57
CA PHE A 113 -16.00 21.89 7.55
C PHE A 113 -17.17 21.13 8.16
N LEU A 114 -16.90 20.26 9.15
CA LEU A 114 -17.95 19.50 9.82
C LEU A 114 -18.89 20.40 10.63
N ARG A 115 -18.36 21.41 11.35
CA ARG A 115 -19.17 22.37 12.11
C ARG A 115 -20.03 23.26 11.20
N SER A 116 -19.51 23.64 10.03
CA SER A 116 -20.25 24.38 9.01
C SER A 116 -21.34 23.53 8.37
N ALA A 117 -21.03 22.28 8.02
CA ALA A 117 -21.98 21.35 7.40
C ALA A 117 -23.11 20.93 8.36
N LEU A 118 -22.82 20.84 9.67
CA LEU A 118 -23.79 20.53 10.72
C LEU A 118 -24.42 21.79 11.35
N TRP A 119 -24.22 22.98 10.75
CA TRP A 119 -24.79 24.21 11.25
C TRP A 119 -26.28 24.30 10.90
N ASN A 120 -27.15 24.15 11.90
CA ASN A 120 -28.58 24.36 11.76
C ASN A 120 -28.98 25.72 12.38
N PRO A 121 -29.58 26.65 11.61
CA PRO A 121 -29.94 27.98 12.11
C PRO A 121 -31.11 27.98 13.10
N VAL A 122 -31.86 26.87 13.20
CA VAL A 122 -33.09 26.78 14.02
C VAL A 122 -32.82 26.28 15.45
N SER A 123 -31.61 25.80 15.77
CA SER A 123 -31.36 25.02 17.01
C SER A 123 -30.34 25.60 17.99
N ARG A 124 -30.12 26.92 18.04
CA ARG A 124 -29.35 27.51 19.16
C ARG A 124 -30.01 28.73 19.80
N PRO A 125 -30.37 28.68 21.10
CA PRO A 125 -30.51 29.90 21.89
C PRO A 125 -29.14 30.54 22.05
N LEU A 126 -29.10 31.86 21.94
CA LEU A 126 -27.90 32.71 22.01
C LEU A 126 -27.21 32.54 23.38
N LYS A 127 -26.29 31.59 23.51
CA LYS A 127 -25.49 31.45 24.73
C LYS A 127 -24.49 32.61 24.75
N GLN A 128 -24.76 33.56 25.65
CA GLN A 128 -23.86 34.66 25.99
C GLN A 128 -22.45 34.12 26.22
N ILE A 129 -21.49 34.78 25.58
CA ILE A 129 -20.07 34.54 25.78
C ILE A 129 -19.73 35.15 27.13
N SER A 130 -19.78 34.35 28.19
CA SER A 130 -19.02 34.63 29.41
C SER A 130 -17.59 34.14 29.15
N ALA A 131 -16.67 35.09 29.15
CA ALA A 131 -15.24 34.83 29.08
C ALA A 131 -14.81 34.05 30.32
N GLU A 132 -14.10 32.93 30.10
CA GLU A 132 -13.06 32.35 30.98
C GLU A 132 -12.61 31.02 30.34
N ASP A 133 -11.45 31.06 29.66
CA ASP A 133 -10.31 30.13 29.80
C ASP A 133 -9.33 30.27 28.63
N ASP A 134 -8.21 30.92 28.93
CA ASP A 134 -6.82 30.60 28.60
C ASP A 134 -6.46 29.88 27.29
N GLY A 135 -5.67 30.60 26.48
CA GLY A 135 -4.40 30.06 25.98
C GLY A 135 -4.38 29.36 24.62
N ALA A 136 -4.38 30.12 23.53
CA ALA A 136 -3.36 30.08 22.46
C ALA A 136 -3.86 30.83 21.21
N GLY A 137 -3.21 31.94 20.91
CA GLY A 137 -3.62 32.89 19.87
C GLY A 137 -3.47 32.37 18.44
N CYS A 138 -4.26 32.99 17.56
CA CYS A 138 -3.85 33.36 16.21
C CYS A 138 -4.78 34.49 15.75
N SER A 139 -4.21 35.69 15.72
CA SER A 139 -4.86 36.91 15.24
C SER A 139 -5.22 36.78 13.76
N GLY A 140 -6.49 36.98 13.45
CA GLY A 140 -6.98 37.17 12.09
C GLY A 140 -8.21 38.06 12.16
N SER A 141 -8.00 39.35 11.96
CA SER A 141 -9.02 40.38 11.90
C SER A 141 -10.11 40.03 10.87
N VAL A 142 -11.36 39.94 11.34
CA VAL A 142 -12.53 39.84 10.44
C VAL A 142 -12.98 41.27 10.10
N PRO A 143 -13.07 41.67 8.83
CA PRO A 143 -13.53 43.01 8.47
C PRO A 143 -15.05 43.11 8.66
N LYS A 144 -15.48 44.12 9.43
CA LYS A 144 -16.88 44.55 9.51
C LYS A 144 -17.23 45.43 8.31
N LYS A 145 -18.02 44.94 7.36
CA LYS A 145 -19.01 45.77 6.65
C LYS A 145 -20.04 44.88 5.91
N ILE A 146 -21.20 44.66 6.53
CA ILE A 146 -22.40 44.33 5.78
C ILE A 146 -23.14 45.64 5.53
N ARG A 147 -23.37 45.89 4.25
CA ARG A 147 -23.92 47.09 3.62
C ARG A 147 -25.38 47.25 4.06
N LYS A 148 -25.74 48.45 4.52
CA LYS A 148 -27.12 48.88 4.78
C LYS A 148 -27.90 48.80 3.45
N VAL A 149 -28.95 48.01 3.39
CA VAL A 149 -29.93 48.03 2.29
C VAL A 149 -30.96 49.09 2.67
N GLU A 150 -31.14 50.07 1.79
CA GLU A 150 -32.14 51.14 1.91
C GLU A 150 -33.55 50.54 1.86
N GLU A 151 -34.41 51.00 2.78
CA GLU A 151 -35.85 50.78 2.75
C GLU A 151 -36.45 51.58 1.60
N ILE A 152 -37.13 50.89 0.69
CA ILE A 152 -38.05 51.48 -0.27
C ILE A 152 -39.39 51.59 0.47
N ASN A 153 -39.85 52.81 0.77
CA ASN A 153 -41.22 53.07 1.21
C ASN A 153 -42.13 53.07 -0.02
N GLU A 154 -43.19 52.25 0.03
CA GLU A 154 -44.40 52.42 -0.77
C GLU A 154 -45.35 53.39 -0.05
N ASP A 155 -46.07 54.17 -0.89
CA ASP A 155 -47.17 55.13 -0.64
C ASP A 155 -46.84 56.57 -0.21
#